data_AF-A0A1N7PRN4-F1
#
_entry.id   AF-A0A1N7PRN4-F1
#
_cell.length_a   1.000
_cell.length_b   1.000
_cell.length_c   1.000
_cell.angle_alpha   90.00
_cell.angle_beta   90.00
_cell.angle_gamma   90.00
#
_symmetry.space_group_name_H-M   'P 1'
#
loop_
_entity.id
_entity.type
_entity.pdbx_description
1 polymer ?
#
loop_
_entity_poly.entity_id
_entity_poly.type
_entity_poly.pdbx_seq_one_letter_code
_entity_poly.pdbx_strand_id
1 'polypeptide(L)'
;MDRPTALLRQLLILELIQAHINRELSRLKAQMRADGLHIIERQDGDMDVRVEFRIGDRYDEAVFMRKMLEAEAANRAKRTGMISR
;
A
#
# COMPACT_ATOMS: atom_id res chain seq x y z
N MET A 1 23.11 17.06 -18.22
CA MET A 1 21.79 17.42 -18.77
C MET A 1 21.13 16.12 -19.14
N ASP A 2 20.28 15.58 -18.26
CA ASP A 2 19.62 14.30 -18.54
C ASP A 2 18.79 14.44 -19.80
N ARG A 3 19.06 13.57 -20.78
CA ARG A 3 18.41 13.60 -22.09
C ARG A 3 16.90 13.45 -21.84
N PRO A 4 16.02 14.22 -22.51
CA PRO A 4 14.56 14.13 -22.32
C PRO A 4 14.01 12.69 -22.34
N THR A 5 14.62 11.80 -23.13
CA THR A 5 14.30 10.37 -23.19
C THR A 5 14.52 9.62 -21.86
N ALA A 6 15.50 10.01 -21.03
CA ALA A 6 15.75 9.41 -19.73
C ALA A 6 14.62 9.75 -18.74
N LEU A 7 14.15 10.99 -18.73
CA LEU A 7 13.01 11.43 -17.91
C LEU A 7 11.72 10.73 -18.35
N LEU A 8 11.47 10.65 -19.66
CA LEU A 8 10.32 9.92 -20.20
C LEU A 8 10.36 8.43 -19.83
N ARG A 9 11.53 7.79 -19.91
CA ARG A 9 11.70 6.39 -19.49
C ARG A 9 11.38 6.23 -18.00
N GLN A 10 11.87 7.13 -17.15
CA GLN A 10 11.60 7.09 -15.71
C GLN A 10 10.11 7.23 -15.41
N LEU A 11 9.41 8.17 -16.07
CA LEU A 11 7.96 8.32 -15.95
C LEU A 11 7.23 7.02 -16.32
N LEU A 12 7.49 6.48 -17.51
CA LEU A 12 6.82 5.26 -17.99
C LEU A 12 7.06 4.06 -17.06
N ILE A 13 8.26 3.93 -16.47
CA ILE A 13 8.54 2.89 -15.47
C ILE A 13 7.69 3.08 -14.22
N LEU A 14 7.56 4.32 -13.71
CA LEU A 14 6.74 4.62 -12.54
C LEU A 14 5.25 4.32 -12.79
N GLU A 15 4.74 4.65 -13.98
CA GLU A 15 3.37 4.34 -14.38
C GLU A 15 3.11 2.82 -14.44
N LEU A 16 4.05 2.04 -15.00
CA LEU A 16 3.96 0.59 -15.03
C LEU A 16 3.98 -0.03 -13.62
N ILE A 17 4.82 0.51 -12.73
CA ILE A 17 4.87 0.14 -11.31
C ILE A 17 3.54 0.45 -10.63
N GLN A 18 2.98 1.65 -10.83
CA GLN A 18 1.70 2.04 -10.24
C GLN A 18 0.57 1.12 -10.71
N ALA A 19 0.53 0.78 -12.00
CA ALA A 19 -0.43 -0.18 -12.54
C ALA A 19 -0.29 -1.57 -11.91
N HIS A 20 0.94 -2.02 -11.66
CA HIS A 20 1.19 -3.28 -10.94
C HIS A 20 0.70 -3.23 -9.49
N ILE A 21 1.04 -2.18 -8.74
CA ILE A 21 0.58 -1.98 -7.36
C ILE A 21 -0.95 -1.99 -7.29
N ASN A 22 -1.64 -1.32 -8.23
CA ASN A 22 -3.10 -1.27 -8.28
C ASN A 22 -3.73 -2.66 -8.50
N ARG A 23 -3.09 -3.51 -9.33
CA ARG A 23 -3.52 -4.91 -9.51
C ARG A 23 -3.33 -5.73 -8.24
N GLU A 24 -2.16 -5.63 -7.60
CA GLU A 24 -1.87 -6.34 -6.37
C GLU A 24 -2.79 -5.92 -5.22
N LEU A 25 -3.08 -4.61 -5.11
CA LEU A 25 -4.05 -4.08 -4.16
C LEU A 25 -5.45 -4.64 -4.40
N SER A 26 -5.88 -4.70 -5.67
CA SER A 26 -7.17 -5.27 -6.05
C SER A 26 -7.25 -6.75 -5.70
N ARG A 27 -6.17 -7.52 -5.93
CA ARG A 27 -6.05 -8.93 -5.54
C ARG A 27 -6.14 -9.10 -4.03
N LEU A 28 -5.41 -8.30 -3.26
CA LEU A 28 -5.44 -8.35 -1.79
C LEU A 28 -6.84 -8.05 -1.25
N LYS A 29 -7.51 -6.99 -1.76
CA LYS A 29 -8.90 -6.68 -1.39
C LYS A 29 -9.88 -7.78 -1.77
N ALA A 30 -9.64 -8.49 -2.88
CA ALA A 30 -10.45 -9.65 -3.25
C ALA A 30 -10.25 -10.81 -2.28
N GLN A 31 -9.00 -11.08 -1.89
CA GLN A 31 -8.68 -12.09 -0.87
C GLN A 31 -9.34 -11.76 0.48
N MET A 32 -9.23 -10.52 0.96
CA MET A 32 -9.91 -10.08 2.19
C MET A 32 -11.41 -10.37 2.15
N ARG A 33 -12.08 -10.04 1.03
CA ARG A 33 -13.51 -10.33 0.86
C ARG A 33 -13.82 -11.82 0.86
N ALA A 34 -12.98 -12.64 0.22
CA ALA A 34 -13.14 -14.10 0.21
C ALA A 34 -13.00 -14.68 1.63
N ASP A 35 -12.14 -14.09 2.46
CA ASP A 35 -11.93 -14.47 3.85
C ASP A 35 -12.96 -13.84 4.83
N GLY A 36 -13.95 -13.11 4.30
CA GLY A 36 -14.98 -12.44 5.09
C GLY A 36 -14.49 -11.23 5.89
N LEU A 37 -13.30 -10.71 5.59
CA LEU A 37 -12.70 -9.52 6.20
C LEU A 37 -13.13 -8.25 5.45
N HIS A 38 -13.82 -7.36 6.15
CA HIS A 38 -14.33 -6.10 5.62
C HIS A 38 -13.88 -4.93 6.49
N ILE A 39 -13.27 -3.91 5.90
CA ILE A 39 -13.03 -2.63 6.59
C ILE A 39 -14.36 -1.88 6.64
N ILE A 40 -14.76 -1.45 7.84
CA ILE A 40 -15.96 -0.65 8.10
C ILE A 40 -15.57 0.82 8.09
N GLU A 41 -14.56 1.19 8.86
CA GLU A 41 -14.05 2.56 8.96
C GLU A 41 -12.53 2.56 9.01
N ARG A 42 -11.93 3.61 8.46
CA ARG A 42 -10.49 3.89 8.58
C ARG A 42 -10.28 5.36 8.91
N GLN A 43 -9.54 5.61 9.97
CA GLN A 43 -9.12 6.94 10.37
C GLN A 43 -7.59 7.02 10.31
N ASP A 44 -7.11 7.98 9.53
CA ASP A 44 -5.70 8.18 9.23
C ASP A 44 -5.15 9.37 10.04
N GLY A 45 -4.78 9.14 11.30
CA GLY A 45 -4.18 10.13 12.18
C GLY A 45 -2.69 10.36 11.93
N ASP A 46 -2.12 11.43 12.49
CA ASP A 46 -0.72 11.78 12.27
C ASP A 46 0.27 10.74 12.82
N MET A 47 -0.09 10.07 13.93
CA MET A 47 0.75 9.06 14.56
C MET A 47 0.33 7.63 14.22
N ASP A 48 -0.96 7.41 13.99
CA ASP A 48 -1.56 6.10 13.91
C ASP A 48 -2.65 6.01 12.83
N VAL A 49 -2.91 4.78 12.40
CA VAL A 49 -3.99 4.41 11.49
C VAL A 49 -4.88 3.46 12.26
N ARG A 50 -6.09 3.93 12.60
CA ARG A 50 -7.13 3.12 13.22
C ARG A 50 -8.02 2.53 12.14
N VAL A 51 -8.28 1.24 12.21
CA VAL A 51 -9.11 0.49 11.27
C VAL A 51 -10.13 -0.30 12.06
N GLU A 52 -11.40 0.01 11.87
CA GLU A 52 -12.51 -0.82 12.32
C GLU A 52 -12.87 -1.80 11.22
N PHE A 53 -12.98 -3.08 11.57
CA PHE A 53 -13.21 -4.13 10.59
C PHE A 53 -14.13 -5.22 11.13
N ARG A 54 -14.67 -6.02 10.22
CA ARG A 54 -15.53 -7.16 10.50
C ARG A 54 -14.95 -8.43 9.87
N ILE A 55 -14.94 -9.53 10.62
CA ILE A 55 -14.61 -10.89 10.14
C ILE A 55 -15.82 -11.79 10.41
N GLY A 56 -16.55 -12.18 9.37
CA GLY A 56 -17.83 -12.88 9.55
C GLY A 56 -18.78 -12.02 10.38
N ASP A 57 -19.34 -12.51 11.47
CA ASP A 57 -20.25 -11.72 12.32
C ASP A 57 -19.55 -10.97 13.47
N ARG A 58 -18.20 -11.02 13.53
CA ARG A 58 -17.41 -10.37 14.58
C ARG A 58 -16.89 -9.02 14.12
N TYR A 59 -17.01 -8.01 14.98
CA TYR A 59 -16.45 -6.67 14.80
C TYR A 59 -15.23 -6.51 15.70
N ASP A 60 -14.20 -5.86 15.19
CA ASP A 60 -12.96 -5.61 15.90
C ASP A 60 -12.27 -4.34 15.38
N GLU A 61 -11.25 -3.90 16.10
CA GLU A 61 -10.47 -2.70 15.81
C GLU A 61 -8.97 -3.01 15.86
N ALA A 62 -8.23 -2.46 14.90
CA ALA A 62 -6.78 -2.47 14.92
C ALA A 62 -6.22 -1.06 14.80
N VAL A 63 -5.17 -0.77 15.59
CA VAL A 63 -4.43 0.48 15.54
C VAL A 63 -3.00 0.18 15.13
N PHE A 64 -2.55 0.84 14.05
CA PHE A 64 -1.20 0.69 13.51
C PHE A 64 -0.43 1.99 13.64
N MET A 65 0.82 1.97 14.10
CA MET A 65 1.65 3.18 14.09
C MET A 65 2.03 3.56 12.65
N ARG A 66 1.67 4.76 12.21
CA ARG A 66 1.94 5.24 10.84
C ARG A 66 3.43 5.18 10.51
N LYS A 67 4.30 5.65 11.41
CA LYS A 67 5.76 5.61 11.21
C LYS A 67 6.33 4.21 10.99
N MET A 68 5.72 3.20 11.62
CA MET A 68 6.11 1.80 11.42
C MET A 68 5.71 1.34 10.02
N LEU A 69 4.47 1.62 9.60
CA LEU A 69 3.99 1.29 8.26
C LEU A 69 4.83 1.96 7.16
N GLU A 70 5.19 3.24 7.35
CA GLU A 70 6.07 3.97 6.44
C GLU A 70 7.47 3.34 6.36
N ALA A 71 8.06 2.99 7.50
CA ALA A 71 9.35 2.33 7.55
C ALA A 71 9.33 0.96 6.85
N GLU A 72 8.28 0.17 7.08
CA GLU A 72 8.07 -1.11 6.40
C GLU A 72 7.90 -0.95 4.89
N ALA A 73 7.09 0.03 4.45
CA ALA A 73 6.89 0.33 3.04
C ALA A 73 8.21 0.73 2.36
N ALA A 74 8.97 1.63 2.97
CA ALA A 74 10.28 2.07 2.47
C ALA A 74 11.27 0.90 2.40
N ASN A 75 11.33 0.05 3.42
CA ASN A 75 12.21 -1.12 3.43
C ASN A 75 11.82 -2.16 2.37
N ARG A 76 10.51 -2.38 2.18
CA ARG A 76 10.00 -3.28 1.14
C ARG A 76 10.34 -2.77 -0.25
N ALA A 77 10.15 -1.48 -0.49
CA ALA A 77 10.48 -0.83 -1.75
C ALA A 77 11.99 -0.85 -2.05
N LYS A 78 12.85 -0.67 -1.04
CA LYS A 78 14.31 -0.84 -1.19
C LYS A 78 14.66 -2.28 -1.55
N ARG A 79 14.09 -3.27 -0.84
CA ARG A 79 14.37 -4.70 -1.07
C ARG A 79 13.93 -5.18 -2.45
N THR A 80 12.86 -4.61 -3.01
CA THR A 80 12.39 -4.91 -4.37
C THR A 80 13.06 -4.05 -5.45
N GLY A 81 14.01 -3.17 -5.07
CA GLY A 81 14.72 -2.30 -6.01
C GLY A 81 13.91 -1.13 -6.56
N MET A 82 12.76 -0.80 -5.95
CA MET A 82 11.86 0.26 -6.41
C MET A 82 12.32 1.67 -5.99
N ILE A 83 13.17 1.78 -4.96
CA ILE A 83 13.79 3.03 -4.51
C ILE A 83 15.29 2.82 -4.46
N SER A 84 16.04 3.60 -5.23
CA SER A 84 17.51 3.63 -5.13
C SER A 84 17.92 4.65 -4.06
N ARG A 85 19.03 4.34 -3.39
CA ARG A 85 19.55 5.01 -2.19
C ARG A 85 19.79 6.51 -2.38
#